data_AF-A0A4Z1IHB0-F1
#
_entry.id   AF-A0A4Z1IHB0-F1
#
_cell.length_a   1.000
_cell.length_b   1.000
_cell.length_c   1.000
_cell.angle_alpha   90.00
_cell.angle_beta   90.00
_cell.angle_gamma   90.00
#
_symmetry.space_group_name_H-M   'P 1'
#
loop_
_entity.id
_entity.type
_entity.pdbx_description
1 polymer ?
#
loop_
_entity_poly.entity_id
_entity_poly.type
_entity_poly.pdbx_seq_one_letter_code
_entity_poly.pdbx_strand_id
1 'polypeptide(L)'
;MVQSTYDTLFNKNMTSTRQVSTTSVVTKANYFDWQDNSSLKLGKQMITITVGAHKKKFLVHADLINLQPRIFRRLRISRSVDTGDSSGWFDVYQPISCSVFVRLLQFSYHGKLFPGISIDTLWHLYLFANKNKAQDLEDIIMNRIMTTHRSDKQLFPEPRHIELGYNYTKENSAGRKFLALCYAAMMHVNTKLPSIYNKEVLLELGKKCDGLLIDVSNLTNGKGSINISEWDPRYAPECLYHHHAWGVECQNLS
;
A
#
# COMPACT_ATOMS: atom_id res chain seq x y z
N MET A 1 25.19 -25.46 21.99
CA MET A 1 23.84 -25.71 22.55
C MET A 1 23.70 -24.92 23.83
N VAL A 2 23.04 -23.77 23.78
CA VAL A 2 22.39 -23.13 24.94
C VAL A 2 21.15 -22.43 24.39
N GLN A 3 20.01 -22.75 24.96
CA GLN A 3 18.67 -22.28 24.61
C GLN A 3 18.15 -21.46 25.80
N SER A 4 17.65 -20.26 25.54
CA SER A 4 17.04 -19.35 26.52
C SER A 4 16.47 -18.16 25.75
N THR A 5 15.27 -17.61 25.94
CA THR A 5 14.13 -17.89 26.83
C THR A 5 13.01 -17.00 26.27
N TYR A 6 11.94 -17.55 25.67
CA TYR A 6 10.67 -16.81 25.44
C TYR A 6 9.45 -17.74 25.31
N ASP A 7 9.46 -18.88 26.02
CA ASP A 7 8.28 -19.73 26.19
C ASP A 7 7.79 -19.62 27.63
N THR A 8 7.09 -18.54 27.93
CA THR A 8 6.17 -18.52 29.07
C THR A 8 5.12 -17.46 28.81
N LEU A 9 3.90 -17.91 28.51
CA LEU A 9 2.60 -17.36 28.96
C LEU A 9 1.47 -17.88 28.06
N PHE A 10 1.29 -19.20 27.96
CA PHE A 10 -0.01 -19.76 27.62
C PHE A 10 -0.30 -21.03 28.43
N ASN A 11 -1.45 -20.97 29.11
CA ASN A 11 -2.23 -22.03 29.75
C ASN A 11 -1.81 -22.58 31.13
N LYS A 12 -2.64 -22.30 32.14
CA LYS A 12 -3.66 -23.29 32.57
C LYS A 12 -4.74 -22.72 33.52
N ASN A 13 -5.96 -23.18 33.23
CA ASN A 13 -7.10 -23.46 34.11
C ASN A 13 -8.00 -22.29 34.57
N MET A 14 -9.15 -22.15 33.89
CA MET A 14 -10.45 -22.32 34.57
C MET A 14 -11.43 -23.03 33.65
N THR A 15 -11.81 -24.24 34.05
CA THR A 15 -13.02 -24.93 33.60
C THR A 15 -14.24 -24.16 34.13
N SER A 16 -15.05 -23.64 33.22
CA SER A 16 -16.45 -23.30 33.51
C SER A 16 -17.29 -23.72 32.31
N THR A 17 -18.06 -24.78 32.52
CA THR A 17 -19.06 -25.32 31.60
C THR A 17 -20.16 -24.29 31.46
N ARG A 18 -20.13 -23.49 30.38
CA ARG A 18 -21.26 -22.66 29.97
C ARG A 18 -21.58 -23.01 28.53
N GLN A 19 -22.78 -23.56 28.31
CA GLN A 19 -23.33 -23.78 26.98
C GLN A 19 -23.21 -22.48 26.17
N VAL A 20 -22.31 -22.47 25.19
CA VAL A 20 -22.22 -21.38 24.24
C VAL A 20 -23.34 -21.60 23.24
N SER A 21 -24.40 -20.83 23.39
CA SER A 21 -25.46 -20.70 22.40
C SER A 21 -24.83 -20.37 21.04
N THR A 22 -24.91 -21.31 20.11
CA THR A 22 -24.53 -21.14 18.71
C THR A 22 -25.55 -20.27 17.98
N THR A 23 -25.58 -18.98 18.30
CA THR A 23 -26.13 -17.99 17.37
C THR A 23 -24.97 -17.45 16.55
N SER A 24 -24.86 -17.95 15.32
CA SER A 24 -24.01 -17.36 14.30
C SER A 24 -24.45 -15.90 14.12
N VAL A 25 -23.63 -14.96 14.61
CA VAL A 25 -23.82 -13.55 14.27
C VAL A 25 -23.64 -13.45 12.75
N VAL A 26 -24.77 -13.34 12.03
CA VAL A 26 -24.79 -13.08 10.60
C VAL A 26 -24.17 -11.69 10.41
N THR A 27 -22.87 -11.68 10.15
CA THR A 27 -22.13 -10.45 9.87
C THR A 27 -22.59 -9.96 8.51
N LYS A 28 -23.48 -8.94 8.52
CA LYS A 28 -23.94 -8.24 7.32
C LYS A 28 -22.71 -7.70 6.58
N ALA A 29 -22.59 -8.06 5.30
CA ALA A 29 -21.48 -7.60 4.49
C ALA A 29 -21.60 -6.09 4.24
N ASN A 30 -20.47 -5.37 4.28
CA ASN A 30 -20.44 -3.92 4.14
C ASN A 30 -20.73 -3.52 2.70
N TYR A 31 -21.64 -2.58 2.54
CA TYR A 31 -21.94 -1.90 1.28
C TYR A 31 -21.84 -0.40 1.54
N PHE A 32 -21.33 0.36 0.59
CA PHE A 32 -21.13 1.79 0.75
C PHE A 32 -21.97 2.59 -0.25
N ASP A 33 -22.57 3.69 0.22
CA ASP A 33 -23.43 4.57 -0.59
C ASP A 33 -22.72 5.11 -1.84
N TRP A 34 -21.40 5.31 -1.78
CA TRP A 34 -20.63 5.77 -2.95
C TRP A 34 -20.51 4.69 -4.05
N GLN A 35 -20.87 3.43 -3.79
CA GLN A 35 -20.95 2.39 -4.82
C GLN A 35 -22.12 2.66 -5.78
N ASP A 36 -23.24 3.17 -5.26
CA ASP A 36 -24.42 3.52 -6.06
C ASP A 36 -24.18 4.76 -6.94
N ASN A 37 -23.29 5.65 -6.50
CA ASN A 37 -22.96 6.89 -7.20
C ASN A 37 -21.86 6.71 -8.27
N SER A 38 -21.50 5.47 -8.61
CA SER A 38 -20.54 5.20 -9.68
C SER A 38 -21.17 5.48 -11.06
N SER A 39 -20.39 6.04 -11.99
CA SER A 39 -20.81 6.22 -13.38
C SER A 39 -20.75 4.93 -14.21
N LEU A 40 -20.25 3.82 -13.64
CA LEU A 40 -20.15 2.53 -14.30
C LEU A 40 -21.54 1.90 -14.45
N LYS A 41 -21.82 1.34 -15.62
CA LYS A 41 -23.02 0.54 -15.86
C LYS A 41 -22.80 -0.89 -15.36
N LEU A 42 -23.12 -1.14 -14.10
CA LEU A 42 -22.96 -2.44 -13.44
C LEU A 42 -24.32 -3.15 -13.33
N GLY A 43 -24.34 -4.46 -13.53
CA GLY A 43 -25.50 -5.30 -13.29
C GLY A 43 -25.81 -5.44 -11.80
N LYS A 44 -26.94 -6.06 -11.46
CA LYS A 44 -27.41 -6.20 -10.07
C LYS A 44 -26.72 -7.32 -9.28
N GLN A 45 -25.89 -8.12 -9.92
CA GLN A 45 -25.28 -9.28 -9.29
C GLN A 45 -24.17 -8.84 -8.33
N MET A 46 -24.30 -9.23 -7.07
CA MET A 46 -23.34 -8.92 -6.01
C MET A 46 -22.60 -10.18 -5.55
N ILE A 47 -21.33 -10.00 -5.18
CA ILE A 47 -20.46 -11.03 -4.61
C ILE A 47 -19.99 -10.55 -3.24
N THR A 48 -20.06 -11.45 -2.26
CA THR A 48 -19.51 -11.16 -0.93
C THR A 48 -18.02 -11.46 -0.90
N ILE A 49 -17.19 -10.43 -0.74
CA ILE A 49 -15.73 -10.56 -0.64
C ILE A 49 -15.29 -10.42 0.82
N THR A 50 -14.54 -11.41 1.31
CA THR A 50 -13.92 -11.45 2.63
C THR A 50 -12.49 -10.92 2.55
N VAL A 51 -12.13 -9.99 3.44
CA VAL A 51 -10.85 -9.28 3.41
C VAL A 51 -10.23 -9.09 4.79
N GLY A 52 -8.91 -9.18 4.84
CA GLY A 52 -8.08 -8.86 6.00
C GLY A 52 -8.11 -9.93 7.09
N ALA A 53 -7.24 -9.78 8.09
CA ALA A 53 -7.10 -10.73 9.21
C ALA A 53 -8.41 -10.92 9.99
N HIS A 54 -9.21 -9.86 10.10
CA HIS A 54 -10.52 -9.89 10.76
C HIS A 54 -11.65 -10.45 9.90
N LYS A 55 -11.36 -10.92 8.68
CA LYS A 55 -12.33 -11.53 7.76
C LYS A 55 -13.58 -10.66 7.55
N LYS A 56 -13.39 -9.34 7.40
CA LYS A 56 -14.50 -8.43 7.15
C LYS A 56 -15.08 -8.71 5.78
N LYS A 57 -16.42 -8.69 5.68
CA LYS A 57 -17.16 -8.97 4.45
C LYS A 57 -17.57 -7.67 3.77
N PHE A 58 -17.52 -7.64 2.45
CA PHE A 58 -17.87 -6.51 1.60
C PHE A 58 -18.75 -6.99 0.43
N LEU A 59 -19.78 -6.23 0.07
CA LEU A 59 -20.61 -6.48 -1.10
C LEU A 59 -20.04 -5.73 -2.30
N VAL A 60 -19.70 -6.46 -3.36
CA VAL A 60 -19.09 -5.91 -4.57
C VAL A 60 -19.82 -6.41 -5.80
N HIS A 61 -20.09 -5.53 -6.77
CA HIS A 61 -20.70 -5.91 -8.04
C HIS A 61 -19.81 -6.91 -8.79
N ALA A 62 -20.40 -8.01 -9.29
CA ALA A 62 -19.68 -9.05 -10.02
C ALA A 62 -18.95 -8.49 -11.25
N ASP A 63 -19.61 -7.57 -11.98
CA ASP A 63 -19.05 -6.94 -13.18
C ASP A 63 -17.79 -6.13 -12.89
N LEU A 64 -17.71 -5.51 -11.72
CA LEU A 64 -16.54 -4.71 -11.33
C LEU A 64 -15.25 -5.54 -11.28
N ILE A 65 -15.36 -6.80 -10.83
CA ILE A 65 -14.23 -7.73 -10.76
C ILE A 65 -13.66 -7.97 -12.16
N ASN A 66 -14.53 -8.11 -13.15
CA ASN A 66 -14.15 -8.30 -14.54
C ASN A 66 -13.61 -7.02 -15.18
N LEU A 67 -14.15 -5.87 -14.83
CA LEU A 67 -13.70 -4.56 -15.33
C LEU A 67 -12.33 -4.14 -14.77
N GLN A 68 -11.96 -4.61 -13.58
CA GLN A 68 -10.73 -4.22 -12.87
C GLN A 68 -9.82 -5.43 -12.56
N PRO A 69 -9.37 -6.18 -13.59
CA PRO A 69 -8.65 -7.43 -13.40
C PRO A 69 -7.31 -7.24 -12.68
N ARG A 70 -6.66 -6.07 -12.80
CA ARG A 70 -5.40 -5.76 -12.08
C ARG A 70 -5.59 -5.60 -10.58
N ILE A 71 -6.76 -5.12 -10.13
CA ILE A 71 -7.11 -4.98 -8.72
C ILE A 71 -7.59 -6.32 -8.16
N PHE A 72 -8.47 -7.01 -8.90
CA PHE A 72 -9.07 -8.25 -8.42
C PHE A 72 -8.30 -9.52 -8.79
N ARG A 73 -7.09 -9.40 -9.35
CA ARG A 73 -6.23 -10.55 -9.73
C ARG A 73 -6.03 -11.57 -8.61
N ARG A 74 -6.01 -11.10 -7.36
CA ARG A 74 -5.75 -11.90 -6.15
C ARG A 74 -7.02 -12.34 -5.43
N LEU A 75 -8.18 -12.09 -6.04
CA LEU A 75 -9.47 -12.58 -5.56
C LEU A 75 -9.61 -14.07 -5.91
N ARG A 76 -10.00 -14.86 -4.93
CA ARG A 76 -10.42 -16.25 -5.11
C ARG A 76 -11.91 -16.33 -4.89
N ILE A 77 -12.67 -16.75 -5.90
CA ILE A 77 -14.13 -16.86 -5.85
C ILE A 77 -14.50 -18.33 -5.72
N SER A 78 -15.44 -18.63 -4.83
CA SER A 78 -16.13 -19.90 -4.70
C SER A 78 -17.63 -19.67 -4.86
N ARG A 79 -18.31 -20.62 -5.52
CA ARG A 79 -19.75 -20.60 -5.71
C ARG A 79 -20.35 -21.76 -4.94
N SER A 80 -21.33 -21.47 -4.09
CA SER A 80 -22.12 -22.50 -3.43
C SER A 80 -23.00 -23.20 -4.46
N VAL A 81 -22.95 -24.53 -4.49
CA VAL A 81 -23.77 -25.36 -5.39
C VAL A 81 -25.24 -25.31 -4.96
N ASP A 82 -25.51 -25.24 -3.65
CA ASP A 82 -26.86 -25.35 -3.08
C ASP A 82 -27.65 -24.04 -3.15
N THR A 83 -26.97 -22.90 -2.97
CA THR A 83 -27.62 -21.57 -2.96
C THR A 83 -27.38 -20.78 -4.23
N GLY A 84 -26.40 -21.19 -5.05
CA GLY A 84 -25.95 -20.41 -6.21
C GLY A 84 -25.14 -19.16 -5.84
N ASP A 85 -25.02 -18.83 -4.55
CA ASP A 85 -24.34 -17.64 -4.05
C ASP A 85 -22.84 -17.69 -4.30
N SER A 86 -22.28 -16.55 -4.69
CA SER A 86 -20.85 -16.38 -4.93
C SER A 86 -20.21 -15.63 -3.76
N SER A 87 -19.13 -16.20 -3.21
CA SER A 87 -18.31 -15.59 -2.17
C SER A 87 -16.85 -15.62 -2.58
N GLY A 88 -16.07 -14.64 -2.16
CA GLY A 88 -14.65 -14.59 -2.44
C GLY A 88 -13.80 -14.22 -1.25
N TRP A 89 -12.51 -14.54 -1.35
CA TRP A 89 -11.48 -14.12 -0.41
C TRP A 89 -10.43 -13.33 -1.16
N PHE A 90 -10.18 -12.11 -0.69
CA PHE A 90 -9.19 -11.24 -1.29
C PHE A 90 -7.85 -11.43 -0.60
N ASP A 91 -6.82 -11.73 -1.40
CA ASP A 91 -5.44 -11.72 -0.95
C ASP A 91 -5.15 -12.62 0.27
N VAL A 92 -5.58 -13.89 0.19
CA VAL A 92 -5.52 -14.87 1.29
C VAL A 92 -4.12 -15.03 1.89
N TYR A 93 -3.08 -15.01 1.05
CA TYR A 93 -1.72 -15.32 1.47
C TYR A 93 -0.93 -14.10 1.95
N GLN A 94 -1.37 -12.89 1.63
CA GLN A 94 -0.77 -11.65 2.15
C GLN A 94 -1.88 -10.64 2.43
N PRO A 95 -2.64 -10.85 3.52
CA PRO A 95 -3.85 -10.08 3.78
C PRO A 95 -3.55 -8.58 3.81
N ILE A 96 -4.24 -7.83 2.96
CA ILE A 96 -4.24 -6.37 3.06
C ILE A 96 -5.21 -5.93 4.15
N SER A 97 -4.96 -4.75 4.72
CA SER A 97 -5.90 -4.15 5.66
C SER A 97 -7.22 -3.80 4.96
N CYS A 98 -8.31 -3.78 5.74
CA CYS A 98 -9.61 -3.38 5.22
C CYS A 98 -9.61 -1.93 4.69
N SER A 99 -8.79 -1.04 5.29
CA SER A 99 -8.68 0.35 4.81
C SER A 99 -8.09 0.40 3.39
N VAL A 100 -7.02 -0.37 3.12
CA VAL A 100 -6.42 -0.48 1.77
C VAL A 100 -7.45 -1.03 0.79
N PHE A 101 -8.16 -2.10 1.14
CA PHE A 101 -9.18 -2.68 0.26
C PHE A 101 -10.30 -1.71 -0.07
N VAL A 102 -10.79 -0.94 0.91
CA VAL A 102 -11.83 0.07 0.67
C VAL A 102 -11.34 1.13 -0.32
N ARG A 103 -10.07 1.55 -0.26
CA ARG A 103 -9.50 2.50 -1.24
C ARG A 103 -9.34 1.90 -2.62
N LEU A 104 -8.93 0.64 -2.73
CA LEU A 104 -8.91 -0.10 -4.01
C LEU A 104 -10.31 -0.24 -4.61
N LEU A 105 -11.32 -0.41 -3.76
CA LEU A 105 -12.72 -0.49 -4.18
C LEU A 105 -13.19 0.88 -4.69
N GLN A 106 -12.92 1.97 -3.96
CA GLN A 106 -13.21 3.34 -4.42
C GLN A 106 -12.60 3.61 -5.79
N PHE A 107 -11.31 3.29 -5.96
CA PHE A 107 -10.63 3.43 -7.25
C PHE A 107 -11.29 2.59 -8.35
N SER A 108 -11.62 1.33 -8.05
CA SER A 108 -12.28 0.44 -9.01
C SER A 108 -13.61 1.00 -9.53
N TYR A 109 -14.42 1.60 -8.65
CA TYR A 109 -15.72 2.16 -9.00
C TYR A 109 -15.66 3.55 -9.66
N HIS A 110 -14.69 4.38 -9.28
CA HIS A 110 -14.69 5.80 -9.63
C HIS A 110 -13.50 6.23 -10.50
N GLY A 111 -12.55 5.33 -10.74
CA GLY A 111 -11.29 5.64 -11.44
C GLY A 111 -10.35 6.56 -10.66
N LYS A 112 -10.67 6.90 -9.40
CA LYS A 112 -9.90 7.85 -8.59
C LYS A 112 -9.90 7.48 -7.11
N LEU A 113 -8.84 7.91 -6.41
CA LEU A 113 -8.72 7.76 -4.96
C LEU A 113 -9.40 8.95 -4.25
N PHE A 114 -10.32 8.68 -3.32
CA PHE A 114 -11.01 9.75 -2.57
C PHE A 114 -10.09 10.45 -1.57
N PRO A 115 -10.34 11.72 -1.18
CA PRO A 115 -9.54 12.47 -0.18
C PRO A 115 -9.41 11.76 1.18
N GLY A 116 -8.49 12.25 2.02
CA GLY A 116 -8.34 11.78 3.42
C GLY A 116 -7.76 10.37 3.56
N ILE A 117 -6.74 10.04 2.76
CA ILE A 117 -6.01 8.77 2.89
C ILE A 117 -4.75 9.03 3.71
N SER A 118 -4.59 8.32 4.82
CA SER A 118 -3.36 8.37 5.64
C SER A 118 -2.14 7.97 4.80
N ILE A 119 -0.96 8.54 5.10
CA ILE A 119 0.29 8.17 4.43
C ILE A 119 0.59 6.66 4.51
N ASP A 120 0.30 6.02 5.64
CA ASP A 120 0.44 4.57 5.83
C ASP A 120 -0.37 3.77 4.82
N THR A 121 -1.66 4.13 4.67
CA THR A 121 -2.53 3.48 3.68
C THR A 121 -2.05 3.73 2.25
N LEU A 122 -1.48 4.91 1.94
CA LEU A 122 -0.90 5.18 0.62
C LEU A 122 0.30 4.26 0.33
N TRP A 123 1.22 4.08 1.27
CA TRP A 123 2.34 3.16 1.09
C TRP A 123 1.88 1.71 0.87
N HIS A 124 0.90 1.23 1.64
CA HIS A 124 0.36 -0.11 1.45
C HIS A 124 -0.39 -0.27 0.12
N LEU A 125 -1.07 0.79 -0.35
CA LEU A 125 -1.65 0.82 -1.70
C LEU A 125 -0.54 0.75 -2.77
N TYR A 126 0.56 1.48 -2.59
CA TYR A 126 1.69 1.46 -3.52
C TYR A 126 2.31 0.07 -3.60
N LEU A 127 2.57 -0.58 -2.47
CA LEU A 127 3.05 -1.97 -2.42
C LEU A 127 2.10 -2.93 -3.16
N PHE A 128 0.80 -2.78 -2.94
CA PHE A 128 -0.20 -3.57 -3.63
C PHE A 128 -0.13 -3.36 -5.16
N ALA A 129 -0.03 -2.10 -5.62
CA ALA A 129 0.05 -1.77 -7.03
C ALA A 129 1.34 -2.32 -7.67
N ASN A 130 2.49 -2.11 -7.02
CA ASN A 130 3.80 -2.61 -7.45
C ASN A 130 3.82 -4.13 -7.61
N LYS A 131 3.25 -4.85 -6.64
CA LYS A 131 3.13 -6.30 -6.69
C LYS A 131 2.23 -6.78 -7.82
N ASN A 132 1.11 -6.09 -8.06
CA ASN A 132 0.16 -6.44 -9.11
C ASN A 132 0.53 -5.89 -10.50
N LYS A 133 1.64 -5.14 -10.62
CA LYS A 133 2.09 -4.47 -11.85
C LYS A 133 1.03 -3.49 -12.38
N ALA A 134 0.38 -2.77 -11.48
CA ALA A 134 -0.62 -1.75 -11.80
C ALA A 134 0.06 -0.37 -11.86
N GLN A 135 0.85 -0.14 -12.92
CA GLN A 135 1.73 1.02 -13.06
C GLN A 135 0.97 2.36 -13.02
N ASP A 136 -0.20 2.43 -13.66
CA ASP A 136 -1.08 3.59 -13.61
C ASP A 136 -1.49 3.95 -12.17
N LEU A 137 -1.78 2.92 -11.37
CA LEU A 137 -2.12 3.09 -9.97
C LEU A 137 -0.88 3.44 -9.13
N GLU A 138 0.30 2.88 -9.44
CA GLU A 138 1.57 3.27 -8.80
C GLU A 138 1.84 4.77 -8.97
N ASP A 139 1.64 5.31 -10.18
CA ASP A 139 1.88 6.71 -10.52
C ASP A 139 0.91 7.65 -9.77
N ILE A 140 -0.39 7.32 -9.78
CA ILE A 140 -1.43 8.07 -9.03
C ILE A 140 -1.14 8.08 -7.53
N ILE A 141 -0.74 6.93 -6.96
CA ILE A 141 -0.43 6.83 -5.53
C ILE A 141 0.84 7.61 -5.20
N MET A 142 1.87 7.54 -6.05
CA MET A 142 3.13 8.24 -5.85
C MET A 142 2.93 9.75 -5.84
N ASN A 143 2.16 10.29 -6.80
CA ASN A 143 1.78 11.71 -6.82
C ASN A 143 1.13 12.15 -5.50
N ARG A 144 0.32 11.27 -4.94
CA ARG A 144 -0.37 11.53 -3.69
C ARG A 144 0.53 11.44 -2.46
N ILE A 145 1.47 10.51 -2.45
CA ILE A 145 2.54 10.42 -1.43
C ILE A 145 3.36 11.71 -1.44
N MET A 146 3.84 12.13 -2.62
CA MET A 146 4.61 13.37 -2.80
C MET A 146 3.82 14.59 -2.31
N THR A 147 2.56 14.72 -2.74
CA THR A 147 1.68 15.84 -2.35
C THR A 147 1.44 15.88 -0.84
N THR A 148 1.27 14.71 -0.20
CA THR A 148 1.10 14.60 1.25
C THR A 148 2.35 15.11 1.98
N HIS A 149 3.54 14.66 1.57
CA HIS A 149 4.81 15.09 2.14
C HIS A 149 5.16 16.56 1.84
N ARG A 150 4.69 17.10 0.72
CA ARG A 150 4.84 18.52 0.37
C ARG A 150 3.98 19.41 1.26
N SER A 151 2.74 18.99 1.50
CA SER A 151 1.74 19.75 2.26
C SER A 151 2.05 19.75 3.75
N ASP A 152 2.57 18.64 4.27
CA ASP A 152 2.96 18.50 5.67
C ASP A 152 4.47 18.36 5.82
N LYS A 153 5.14 19.46 6.20
CA LYS A 153 6.59 19.52 6.38
C LYS A 153 7.08 18.70 7.59
N GLN A 154 6.21 18.31 8.52
CA GLN A 154 6.56 17.46 9.66
C GLN A 154 6.53 15.98 9.27
N LEU A 155 5.70 15.61 8.31
CA LEU A 155 5.62 14.25 7.77
C LEU A 155 6.63 14.06 6.65
N PHE A 156 7.93 14.28 6.86
CA PHE A 156 8.91 13.67 5.94
C PHE A 156 8.90 12.14 6.19
N PRO A 157 9.02 11.24 5.17
CA PRO A 157 8.80 9.82 5.38
C PRO A 157 9.51 9.28 6.62
N GLU A 158 8.77 8.75 7.58
CA GLU A 158 9.38 8.11 8.75
C GLU A 158 10.28 6.94 8.33
N PRO A 159 11.34 6.62 9.10
CA PRO A 159 12.21 5.46 8.85
C PRO A 159 11.46 4.16 8.54
N ARG A 160 10.33 3.91 9.22
CA ARG A 160 9.48 2.74 8.97
C ARG A 160 8.89 2.66 7.57
N HIS A 161 8.64 3.79 6.90
CA HIS A 161 8.14 3.80 5.52
C HIS A 161 9.24 3.42 4.52
N ILE A 162 10.48 3.86 4.77
CA ILE A 162 11.64 3.46 3.97
C ILE A 162 11.86 1.96 4.12
N GLU A 163 11.86 1.46 5.36
CA GLU A 163 11.99 0.04 5.64
C GLU A 163 10.91 -0.79 4.93
N LEU A 164 9.65 -0.37 5.08
CA LEU A 164 8.51 -1.01 4.44
C LEU A 164 8.67 -1.04 2.91
N GLY A 165 9.05 0.08 2.29
CA GLY A 165 9.24 0.15 0.86
C GLY A 165 10.36 -0.78 0.38
N TYR A 166 11.52 -0.74 1.03
CA TYR A 166 12.67 -1.58 0.64
C TYR A 166 12.38 -3.08 0.80
N ASN A 167 11.67 -3.48 1.85
CA ASN A 167 11.35 -4.89 2.08
C ASN A 167 10.34 -5.48 1.09
N TYR A 168 9.48 -4.66 0.47
CA TYR A 168 8.31 -5.17 -0.28
C TYR A 168 8.14 -4.62 -1.70
N THR A 169 8.96 -3.66 -2.14
CA THR A 169 8.99 -3.21 -3.53
C THR A 169 10.11 -3.89 -4.32
N LYS A 170 9.94 -3.97 -5.64
CA LYS A 170 10.98 -4.47 -6.55
C LYS A 170 12.21 -3.55 -6.54
N GLU A 171 13.37 -4.15 -6.73
CA GLU A 171 14.61 -3.44 -7.08
C GLU A 171 14.38 -2.50 -8.27
N ASN A 172 15.04 -1.34 -8.25
CA ASN A 172 14.94 -0.30 -9.28
C ASN A 172 13.52 0.27 -9.49
N SER A 173 12.56 0.01 -8.59
CA SER A 173 11.24 0.64 -8.67
C SER A 173 11.31 2.15 -8.40
N ALA A 174 10.38 2.90 -9.00
CA ALA A 174 10.25 4.33 -8.74
C ALA A 174 10.07 4.65 -7.24
N GLY A 175 9.39 3.77 -6.50
CA GLY A 175 9.25 3.87 -5.04
C GLY A 175 10.57 3.78 -4.31
N ARG A 176 11.46 2.83 -4.67
CA ARG A 176 12.81 2.77 -4.07
C ARG A 176 13.62 4.02 -4.39
N LYS A 177 13.55 4.53 -5.62
CA LYS A 177 14.20 5.79 -6.00
C LYS A 177 13.72 6.98 -5.15
N PHE A 178 12.40 7.11 -4.94
CA PHE A 178 11.83 8.13 -4.06
C PHE A 178 12.34 7.98 -2.61
N LEU A 179 12.32 6.76 -2.06
CA LEU A 179 12.74 6.48 -0.69
C LEU A 179 14.25 6.67 -0.48
N ALA A 180 15.07 6.30 -1.45
CA ALA A 180 16.52 6.53 -1.43
C ALA A 180 16.84 8.03 -1.38
N LEU A 181 16.16 8.84 -2.19
CA LEU A 181 16.30 10.30 -2.14
C LEU A 181 15.80 10.88 -0.82
N CYS A 182 14.73 10.34 -0.25
CA CYS A 182 14.28 10.74 1.08
C CYS A 182 15.35 10.44 2.13
N TYR A 183 15.92 9.24 2.11
CA TYR A 183 17.00 8.87 3.02
C TYR A 183 18.24 9.77 2.85
N ALA A 184 18.65 10.04 1.61
CA ALA A 184 19.77 10.93 1.31
C ALA A 184 19.53 12.34 1.89
N ALA A 185 18.31 12.88 1.72
CA ALA A 185 17.90 14.14 2.31
C ALA A 185 17.94 14.12 3.85
N MET A 186 17.44 13.05 4.48
CA MET A 186 17.46 12.89 5.96
C MET A 186 18.88 12.79 6.52
N MET A 187 19.80 12.21 5.75
CA MET A 187 21.22 12.10 6.10
C MET A 187 22.03 13.34 5.74
N HIS A 188 21.39 14.40 5.23
CA HIS A 188 22.03 15.62 4.73
C HIS A 188 23.06 15.35 3.62
N VAL A 189 22.90 14.26 2.86
CA VAL A 189 23.76 14.00 1.71
C VAL A 189 23.43 15.04 0.66
N ASN A 190 24.36 15.97 0.42
CA ASN A 190 24.24 17.08 -0.53
C ASN A 190 23.02 18.00 -0.32
N THR A 191 22.37 17.97 0.85
CA THR A 191 21.20 18.82 1.17
C THR A 191 21.32 19.50 2.54
N LYS A 192 20.75 20.70 2.65
CA LYS A 192 20.64 21.45 3.93
C LYS A 192 19.24 21.33 4.56
N LEU A 193 18.49 20.27 4.24
CA LEU A 193 17.17 20.04 4.82
C LEU A 193 17.33 19.63 6.28
N PRO A 194 16.71 20.31 7.26
CA PRO A 194 16.87 19.95 8.67
C PRO A 194 16.41 18.50 8.89
N SER A 195 17.33 17.65 9.36
CA SER A 195 16.95 16.30 9.74
C SER A 195 16.24 16.35 11.09
N ILE A 196 14.98 15.96 11.08
CA ILE A 196 14.15 15.80 12.29
C ILE A 196 14.38 14.44 12.96
N TYR A 197 15.27 13.60 12.41
CA TYR A 197 15.51 12.23 12.84
C TYR A 197 16.91 12.05 13.42
N ASN A 198 17.00 11.20 14.43
CA ASN A 198 18.26 10.82 15.07
C ASN A 198 19.17 10.07 14.07
N LYS A 199 20.47 10.41 14.06
CA LYS A 199 21.44 9.85 13.10
C LYS A 199 21.69 8.36 13.31
N GLU A 200 21.74 7.89 14.55
CA GLU A 200 21.93 6.47 14.87
C GLU A 200 20.77 5.64 14.30
N VAL A 201 19.52 6.12 14.41
CA VAL A 201 18.34 5.46 13.82
C VAL A 201 18.48 5.34 12.30
N LEU A 202 18.94 6.40 11.63
CA LEU A 202 19.13 6.39 10.17
C LEU A 202 20.27 5.45 9.75
N LEU A 203 21.37 5.40 10.49
CA LEU A 203 22.47 4.45 10.21
C LEU A 203 22.01 3.00 10.33
N GLU A 204 21.22 2.66 11.36
CA GLU A 204 20.66 1.32 11.51
C GLU A 204 19.65 0.99 10.40
N LEU A 205 18.83 1.96 9.99
CA LEU A 205 17.96 1.81 8.83
C LEU A 205 18.74 1.47 7.56
N GLY A 206 19.85 2.18 7.32
CA GLY A 206 20.77 1.94 6.20
C GLY A 206 21.35 0.52 6.18
N LYS A 207 21.63 -0.06 7.35
CA LYS A 207 22.11 -1.45 7.49
C LYS A 207 21.00 -2.47 7.29
N LYS A 208 19.78 -2.15 7.74
CA LYS A 208 18.63 -3.05 7.70
C LYS A 208 18.01 -3.19 6.30
N CYS A 209 18.02 -2.11 5.52
CA CYS A 209 17.41 -2.08 4.19
C CYS A 209 18.45 -2.47 3.12
N ASP A 210 18.40 -3.72 2.68
CA ASP A 210 19.30 -4.20 1.62
C ASP A 210 19.16 -3.37 0.33
N GLY A 211 20.30 -2.99 -0.24
CA GLY A 211 20.38 -2.11 -1.42
C GLY A 211 20.20 -0.61 -1.16
N LEU A 212 19.69 -0.15 0.00
CA LEU A 212 19.42 1.29 0.24
C LEU A 212 20.67 2.16 0.10
N LEU A 213 21.77 1.77 0.74
CA LEU A 213 23.02 2.54 0.66
C LEU A 213 23.62 2.53 -0.76
N ILE A 214 23.41 1.46 -1.51
CA ILE A 214 23.85 1.34 -2.91
C ILE A 214 23.03 2.28 -3.80
N ASP A 215 21.71 2.27 -3.65
CA ASP A 215 20.80 3.17 -4.38
C ASP A 215 21.15 4.63 -4.10
N VAL A 216 21.33 4.99 -2.82
CA VAL A 216 21.76 6.34 -2.41
C VAL A 216 23.08 6.70 -3.09
N SER A 217 24.10 5.85 -2.96
CA SER A 217 25.41 6.07 -3.60
C SER A 217 25.29 6.27 -5.11
N ASN A 218 24.50 5.46 -5.81
CA ASN A 218 24.31 5.55 -7.25
C ASN A 218 23.61 6.85 -7.66
N LEU A 219 22.65 7.31 -6.86
CA LEU A 219 21.91 8.55 -7.07
C LEU A 219 22.78 9.79 -6.74
N THR A 220 23.72 9.70 -5.80
CA THR A 220 24.49 10.85 -5.31
C THR A 220 25.90 10.99 -5.89
N ASN A 221 26.56 9.90 -6.28
CA ASN A 221 27.98 9.90 -6.68
C ASN A 221 28.22 10.21 -8.18
N GLY A 222 27.41 11.08 -8.77
CA GLY A 222 27.63 11.63 -10.11
C GLY A 222 27.43 10.65 -11.29
N LYS A 223 27.09 9.38 -11.03
CA LYS A 223 26.60 8.43 -12.05
C LYS A 223 25.08 8.50 -12.26
N GLY A 224 24.39 9.29 -11.45
CA GLY A 224 22.98 9.64 -11.59
C GLY A 224 22.82 11.16 -11.76
N SER A 225 22.24 11.57 -12.87
CA SER A 225 22.06 12.96 -13.32
C SER A 225 20.97 13.72 -12.53
N ILE A 226 21.04 13.74 -11.20
CA ILE A 226 20.02 14.39 -10.37
C ILE A 226 20.26 15.89 -10.33
N ASN A 227 19.34 16.65 -10.90
CA ASN A 227 19.39 18.11 -10.88
C ASN A 227 19.23 18.64 -9.45
N ILE A 228 19.76 19.83 -9.17
CA ILE A 228 19.64 20.47 -7.84
C ILE A 228 18.17 20.54 -7.37
N SER A 229 17.23 20.76 -8.30
CA SER A 229 15.79 20.78 -8.04
C SER A 229 15.16 19.44 -7.67
N GLU A 230 15.85 18.33 -7.92
CA GLU A 230 15.37 16.96 -7.70
C GLU A 230 15.88 16.37 -6.37
N TRP A 231 16.77 17.07 -5.66
CA TRP A 231 17.34 16.63 -4.39
C TRP A 231 16.34 16.65 -3.23
N ASP A 232 15.32 17.53 -3.29
CA ASP A 232 14.17 17.41 -2.41
C ASP A 232 13.09 16.57 -3.13
N PRO A 233 12.91 15.30 -2.75
CA PRO A 233 12.01 14.39 -3.45
C PRO A 233 10.54 14.84 -3.41
N ARG A 234 10.17 15.78 -2.51
CA ARG A 234 8.82 16.35 -2.44
C ARG A 234 8.54 17.36 -3.56
N TYR A 235 9.58 17.99 -4.09
CA TYR A 235 9.47 19.04 -5.11
C TYR A 235 10.08 18.63 -6.45
N ALA A 236 10.65 17.44 -6.54
CA ALA A 236 11.07 16.86 -7.80
C ALA A 236 9.89 16.74 -8.79
N PRO A 237 10.14 16.82 -10.10
CA PRO A 237 9.13 16.57 -11.12
C PRO A 237 8.49 15.18 -10.95
N GLU A 238 7.17 15.08 -11.12
CA GLU A 238 6.44 13.81 -10.94
C GLU A 238 6.95 12.70 -11.85
N CYS A 239 7.31 13.05 -13.10
CA CYS A 239 7.95 12.18 -14.08
C CYS A 239 9.16 11.42 -13.55
N LEU A 240 9.85 11.94 -12.53
CA LEU A 240 11.01 11.28 -11.93
C LEU A 240 10.64 9.93 -11.29
N TYR A 241 9.37 9.76 -10.92
CA TYR A 241 8.82 8.61 -10.20
C TYR A 241 7.64 7.93 -10.91
N HIS A 242 7.41 8.23 -12.20
CA HIS A 242 6.38 7.58 -13.02
C HIS A 242 6.94 6.49 -13.92
N HIS A 243 6.08 5.61 -14.42
CA HIS A 243 6.47 4.45 -15.21
C HIS A 243 6.43 4.67 -16.74
N HIS A 244 6.56 5.90 -17.22
CA HIS A 244 6.57 6.19 -18.65
C HIS A 244 7.99 6.08 -19.26
N ALA A 245 8.06 5.88 -20.58
CA ALA A 245 9.33 5.90 -21.30
C ALA A 245 9.97 7.30 -21.22
N TRP A 246 11.30 7.35 -21.28
CA TRP A 246 12.06 8.60 -21.27
C TRP A 246 11.65 9.49 -22.46
N GLY A 247 11.29 10.75 -22.19
CA GLY A 247 10.85 11.70 -23.21
C GLY A 247 9.35 11.63 -23.59
N VAL A 248 8.58 10.73 -22.98
CA VAL A 248 7.11 10.76 -23.09
C VAL A 248 6.58 11.73 -22.04
N GLU A 249 5.76 12.70 -22.47
CA GLU A 249 5.12 13.64 -21.55
C GLU A 249 4.22 12.88 -20.57
N CYS A 250 4.34 13.21 -19.28
CA CYS A 250 3.41 12.73 -18.29
C CYS A 250 2.04 13.37 -18.55
N GLN A 251 1.06 12.54 -18.90
CA GLN A 251 -0.33 12.97 -18.87
C GLN A 251 -0.69 13.21 -17.41
N ASN A 252 -1.17 14.41 -17.06
CA ASN A 252 -1.61 14.71 -15.70
C ASN A 252 -2.65 13.67 -15.23
N LEU A 253 -2.19 12.67 -14.47
CA LEU A 253 -3.05 11.67 -13.84
C LEU A 253 -3.61 12.27 -12.54
N SER A 254 -4.71 13.00 -12.67
CA SER A 254 -5.44 13.65 -11.55
C SER A 254 -6.43 12.71 -10.87
#